data_AF-A0A5C9AF37-F1
#
_entry.id   AF-A0A5C9AF37-F1
#
_cell.length_a   1.000
_cell.length_b   1.000
_cell.length_c   1.000
_cell.angle_alpha   90.00
_cell.angle_beta   90.00
_cell.angle_gamma   90.00
#
_symmetry.space_group_name_H-M   'P 1'
#
loop_
_entity.id
_entity.type
_entity.pdbx_description
1 polymer ?
#
loop_
_entity_poly.entity_id
_entity_poly.type
_entity_poly.pdbx_seq_one_letter_code
_entity_poly.pdbx_strand_id
1 'polypeptide(L)'
;AGFETFKLTLKGLKGGHSGGEIHVGLGNANKLLVRFLAGHAEELDLRLIDFNGGTLRNAIPREAFATIAVAADKVDALKSLVNTYQDILKNELAEKEKNLALLLDSVANDKAALIAKSRDTFIRLLNATPNGVIRNSDVAKGVVETSLNVGVVTMTDNNVEIHCLIRSLIDSGKDYVVSMLDSLGKLAGAKTEAKGAYPGWQPDANSPVMHLVRETYQRLFNKTPNIQIIHAGLECGLFKKPYPEMDMVSIGPTITGPHSPDEQVHIKSVGHYWTLLTELLKEIPAK
;
A
#
# COMPACT_ATOMS: atom_id res chain seq x y z
N ALA A 1 -26.33 -28.01 17.99
CA ALA A 1 -25.46 -27.48 19.06
C ALA A 1 -24.04 -27.46 18.53
N GLY A 2 -23.33 -26.34 18.44
CA GLY A 2 -23.72 -24.96 18.67
C GLY A 2 -22.52 -24.11 18.27
N PHE A 3 -22.51 -23.60 17.04
CA PHE A 3 -21.54 -22.60 16.61
C PHE A 3 -22.15 -21.22 16.83
N GLU A 4 -21.35 -20.30 17.34
CA GLU A 4 -21.70 -18.89 17.44
C GLU A 4 -20.89 -18.11 16.42
N THR A 5 -21.57 -17.20 15.72
CA THR A 5 -20.98 -16.41 14.64
C THR A 5 -20.71 -14.99 15.11
N PHE A 6 -19.54 -14.48 14.74
CA PHE A 6 -19.07 -13.16 15.07
C PHE A 6 -18.52 -12.47 13.84
N LYS A 7 -18.64 -11.14 13.82
CA LYS A 7 -17.92 -10.27 12.91
C LYS A 7 -16.72 -9.68 13.65
N LEU A 8 -15.53 -10.08 13.24
CA LEU A 8 -14.27 -9.49 13.69
C LEU A 8 -13.94 -8.30 12.78
N THR A 9 -13.89 -7.10 13.36
CA THR A 9 -13.65 -5.85 12.64
C THR A 9 -12.38 -5.19 13.14
N LEU A 10 -11.40 -5.02 12.25
CA LEU A 10 -10.25 -4.16 12.50
C LEU A 10 -10.45 -2.83 11.78
N LYS A 11 -10.50 -1.73 12.52
CA LYS A 11 -10.77 -0.39 11.96
C LYS A 11 -10.01 0.70 12.69
N GLY A 12 -10.18 1.93 12.21
CA GLY A 12 -9.61 3.12 12.83
C GLY A 12 -8.12 3.34 12.51
N LEU A 13 -7.55 2.54 11.61
CA LEU A 13 -6.22 2.84 11.08
C LEU A 13 -6.25 4.13 10.27
N LYS A 14 -5.12 4.84 10.26
CA LYS A 14 -4.94 6.10 9.55
C LYS A 14 -5.13 5.92 8.04
N GLY A 15 -4.55 4.86 7.48
CA GLY A 15 -4.44 4.67 6.04
C GLY A 15 -3.59 5.75 5.38
N GLY A 16 -3.54 5.75 4.05
CA GLY A 16 -2.73 6.70 3.30
C GLY A 16 -2.50 6.26 1.85
N HIS A 17 -1.77 7.06 1.08
CA HIS A 17 -1.40 6.70 -0.28
C HIS A 17 -0.31 5.62 -0.28
N SER A 18 -0.56 4.50 -0.99
CA SER A 18 0.30 3.31 -0.98
C SER A 18 1.68 3.48 -1.63
N GLY A 19 1.94 4.64 -2.23
CA GLY A 19 3.26 5.02 -2.73
C GLY A 19 3.92 6.04 -1.81
N GLY A 20 3.35 7.24 -1.79
CA GLY A 20 3.86 8.39 -1.04
C GLY A 20 3.99 8.18 0.46
N GLU A 21 3.15 7.34 1.08
CA GLU A 21 3.16 7.11 2.53
C GLU A 21 3.61 5.70 2.93
N ILE A 22 4.07 4.87 1.98
CA ILE A 22 4.44 3.48 2.27
C ILE A 22 5.63 3.35 3.22
N HIS A 23 6.47 4.38 3.28
CA HIS A 23 7.66 4.46 4.13
C HIS A 23 7.34 4.85 5.59
N VAL A 24 6.11 5.29 5.88
CA VAL A 24 5.73 5.89 7.17
C VAL A 24 5.59 4.85 8.29
N GLY A 25 5.39 3.57 7.93
CA GLY A 25 5.13 2.48 8.89
C GLY A 25 3.68 2.45 9.38
N LEU A 26 2.72 2.78 8.51
CA LEU A 26 1.29 2.69 8.81
C LEU A 26 0.81 1.23 8.77
N GLY A 27 -0.20 0.90 9.58
CA GLY A 27 -0.82 -0.41 9.61
C GLY A 27 -1.59 -0.70 8.31
N ASN A 28 -1.56 -1.96 7.86
CA ASN A 28 -2.41 -2.45 6.79
C ASN A 28 -3.49 -3.36 7.39
N ALA A 29 -4.76 -2.94 7.31
CA ALA A 29 -5.85 -3.65 7.97
C ALA A 29 -6.00 -5.11 7.52
N ASN A 30 -5.83 -5.38 6.22
CA ASN A 30 -5.90 -6.74 5.68
C ASN A 30 -4.82 -7.64 6.31
N LYS A 31 -3.59 -7.13 6.39
CA LYS A 31 -2.45 -7.85 6.97
C LYS A 31 -2.57 -8.06 8.47
N LEU A 32 -3.04 -7.05 9.21
CA LEU A 32 -3.19 -7.16 10.66
C LEU A 32 -4.34 -8.10 11.04
N LEU A 33 -5.44 -8.08 10.29
CA LEU A 33 -6.57 -8.98 10.54
C LEU A 33 -6.23 -10.43 10.18
N VAL A 34 -5.56 -10.68 9.04
CA VAL A 34 -5.16 -12.06 8.71
C VAL A 34 -4.10 -12.60 9.69
N ARG A 35 -3.24 -11.74 10.26
CA ARG A 35 -2.26 -12.17 11.27
C ARG A 35 -2.94 -12.74 12.51
N PHE A 36 -4.07 -12.18 12.95
CA PHE A 36 -4.90 -12.78 14.00
C PHE A 36 -5.38 -14.17 13.60
N LEU A 37 -5.98 -14.29 12.41
CA LEU A 37 -6.51 -15.56 11.92
C LEU A 37 -5.41 -16.62 11.76
N ALA A 38 -4.21 -16.23 11.29
CA ALA A 38 -3.08 -17.13 11.14
C ALA A 38 -2.54 -17.65 12.47
N GLY A 39 -2.61 -16.86 13.54
CA GLY A 39 -2.19 -17.26 14.89
C GLY A 39 -3.21 -18.16 15.61
N HIS A 40 -4.51 -17.98 15.33
CA HIS A 40 -5.56 -18.49 16.22
C HIS A 40 -6.63 -19.36 15.53
N ALA A 41 -6.64 -19.48 14.19
CA ALA A 41 -7.69 -20.25 13.52
C ALA A 41 -7.64 -21.75 13.82
N GLU A 42 -6.44 -22.33 13.96
CA GLU A 42 -6.26 -23.76 14.24
C GLU A 42 -6.63 -24.12 15.69
N GLU A 43 -6.17 -23.35 16.67
CA GLU A 43 -6.45 -23.61 18.09
C GLU A 43 -7.94 -23.44 18.47
N LEU A 44 -8.67 -22.60 17.73
CA LEU A 44 -10.10 -22.35 17.92
C LEU A 44 -10.99 -23.28 17.07
N ASP A 45 -10.41 -24.09 16.18
CA ASP A 45 -11.13 -24.70 15.03
C ASP A 45 -12.08 -23.70 14.35
N LEU A 46 -11.58 -22.48 14.15
CA LEU A 46 -12.37 -21.35 13.66
C LEU A 46 -12.85 -21.62 12.24
N ARG A 47 -14.12 -21.32 11.99
CA ARG A 47 -14.76 -21.40 10.67
C ARG A 47 -14.77 -20.00 10.05
N LEU A 48 -14.08 -19.81 8.94
CA LEU A 48 -14.10 -18.55 8.20
C LEU A 48 -15.28 -18.57 7.22
N ILE A 49 -16.15 -17.58 7.30
CA ILE A 49 -17.34 -17.44 6.45
C ILE A 49 -17.11 -16.36 5.38
N ASP A 50 -16.53 -15.22 5.77
CA ASP A 50 -16.32 -14.09 4.87
C ASP A 50 -15.07 -13.29 5.27
N PHE A 51 -14.41 -12.65 4.29
CA PHE A 51 -13.30 -11.73 4.53
C PHE A 51 -13.30 -10.61 3.49
N ASN A 52 -13.38 -9.36 3.94
CA ASN A 52 -13.34 -8.18 3.09
C ASN A 52 -12.53 -7.07 3.74
N GLY A 53 -11.74 -6.32 2.96
CA GLY A 53 -11.03 -5.18 3.52
C GLY A 53 -10.33 -4.30 2.49
N GLY A 54 -10.21 -3.02 2.85
CA GLY A 54 -9.75 -1.97 1.94
C GLY A 54 -10.77 -1.58 0.86
N THR A 55 -10.44 -0.54 0.10
CA THR A 55 -11.34 0.06 -0.90
C THR A 55 -10.68 0.23 -2.27
N LEU A 56 -9.43 0.68 -2.30
CA LEU A 56 -8.66 0.91 -3.52
C LEU A 56 -7.24 0.36 -3.37
N ARG A 57 -6.71 -0.23 -4.45
CA ARG A 57 -5.35 -0.83 -4.46
C ARG A 57 -4.22 0.18 -4.16
N ASN A 58 -4.43 1.45 -4.48
CA ASN A 58 -3.47 2.54 -4.24
C ASN A 58 -3.65 3.22 -2.86
N ALA A 59 -4.55 2.73 -2.00
CA ALA A 59 -4.72 3.19 -0.63
C ALA A 59 -4.29 2.10 0.35
N ILE A 60 -3.57 2.47 1.41
CA ILE A 60 -3.28 1.60 2.54
C ILE A 60 -4.61 1.36 3.27
N PRO A 61 -5.07 0.10 3.39
CA PRO A 61 -6.41 -0.22 3.86
C PRO A 61 -6.57 0.13 5.34
N ARG A 62 -7.62 0.90 5.62
CA ARG A 62 -7.94 1.42 6.96
C ARG A 62 -8.77 0.46 7.80
N GLU A 63 -9.55 -0.37 7.12
CA GLU A 63 -10.52 -1.26 7.71
C GLU A 63 -10.52 -2.60 6.99
N ALA A 64 -10.71 -3.67 7.76
CA ALA A 64 -10.91 -5.02 7.29
C ALA A 64 -11.87 -5.77 8.24
N PHE A 65 -12.58 -6.74 7.69
CA PHE A 65 -13.66 -7.46 8.34
C PHE A 65 -13.54 -8.95 8.03
N ALA A 66 -13.76 -9.79 9.03
CA ALA A 66 -13.90 -11.23 8.86
C ALA A 66 -15.14 -11.71 9.60
N THR A 67 -15.99 -12.49 8.93
CA THR A 67 -17.10 -13.20 9.57
C THR A 67 -16.61 -14.59 9.91
N ILE A 68 -16.66 -14.94 11.19
CA ILE A 68 -16.09 -16.18 11.74
C ILE A 68 -17.11 -16.88 12.62
N ALA A 69 -17.04 -18.20 12.71
CA ALA A 69 -17.80 -18.98 13.67
C ALA A 69 -16.89 -19.91 14.48
N VAL A 70 -17.18 -20.05 15.76
CA VAL A 70 -16.48 -20.96 16.68
C VAL A 70 -17.51 -21.78 17.45
N ALA A 71 -17.12 -22.94 17.97
CA ALA A 71 -17.97 -23.70 18.87
C ALA A 71 -18.28 -22.87 20.13
N ALA A 72 -19.47 -23.03 20.71
CA ALA A 72 -19.94 -22.22 21.84
C ALA A 72 -18.99 -22.28 23.06
N ASP A 73 -18.32 -23.42 23.29
CA ASP A 73 -17.32 -23.60 24.34
C ASP A 73 -15.98 -22.88 24.07
N LYS A 74 -15.75 -22.38 22.86
CA LYS A 74 -14.58 -21.60 22.45
C LYS A 74 -14.81 -20.10 22.43
N VAL A 75 -16.04 -19.63 22.69
CA VAL A 75 -16.40 -18.20 22.62
C VAL A 75 -15.58 -17.35 23.59
N ASP A 76 -15.39 -17.81 24.83
CA ASP A 76 -14.63 -17.05 25.82
C ASP A 76 -13.13 -17.02 25.49
N ALA A 77 -12.60 -18.11 24.94
CA ALA A 77 -11.23 -18.16 24.42
C ALA A 77 -11.04 -17.15 23.27
N LEU A 78 -11.96 -17.12 22.30
CA LEU A 78 -11.95 -16.16 21.20
C LEU A 78 -11.94 -14.70 21.72
N LYS A 79 -12.83 -14.36 22.66
CA LYS A 79 -12.88 -13.02 23.26
C LYS A 79 -11.57 -12.64 23.95
N SER A 80 -10.99 -13.57 24.71
CA SER A 80 -9.70 -13.36 25.39
C SER A 80 -8.55 -13.11 24.40
N LEU A 81 -8.48 -13.90 23.33
CA LEU A 81 -7.47 -13.76 22.27
C LEU A 81 -7.64 -12.44 21.51
N VAL A 82 -8.86 -12.04 21.19
CA VAL A 82 -9.14 -10.75 20.54
C VAL A 82 -8.66 -9.58 21.41
N ASN A 83 -8.96 -9.60 22.71
CA ASN A 83 -8.50 -8.55 23.63
C ASN A 83 -6.97 -8.52 23.73
N THR A 84 -6.35 -9.69 23.90
CA THR A 84 -4.89 -9.81 23.97
C THR A 84 -4.22 -9.29 22.69
N TYR A 85 -4.75 -9.67 21.53
CA TYR A 85 -4.21 -9.23 20.25
C TYR A 85 -4.42 -7.74 20.01
N GLN A 86 -5.55 -7.16 20.46
CA GLN A 86 -5.75 -5.72 20.43
C GLN A 86 -4.68 -4.98 21.23
N ASP A 87 -4.33 -5.47 22.42
CA ASP A 87 -3.29 -4.85 23.26
C ASP A 87 -1.90 -4.97 22.62
N ILE A 88 -1.60 -6.11 21.98
CA ILE A 88 -0.39 -6.28 21.16
C ILE A 88 -0.34 -5.22 20.06
N LEU A 89 -1.41 -5.06 19.27
CA LEU A 89 -1.43 -4.10 18.17
C LEU A 89 -1.33 -2.64 18.66
N LYS A 90 -2.01 -2.30 19.76
CA LYS A 90 -1.92 -0.97 20.38
C LYS A 90 -0.51 -0.67 20.86
N ASN A 91 0.21 -1.66 21.39
CA ASN A 91 1.60 -1.50 21.78
C ASN A 91 2.54 -1.38 20.57
N GLU A 92 2.43 -2.29 19.60
CA GLU A 92 3.30 -2.32 18.41
C GLU A 92 3.14 -1.05 17.53
N LEU A 93 1.93 -0.50 17.45
CA LEU A 93 1.58 0.59 16.53
C LEU A 93 1.24 1.91 17.24
N ALA A 94 1.50 2.03 18.55
CA ALA A 94 1.10 3.16 19.40
C ALA A 94 1.40 4.55 18.78
N GLU A 95 2.59 4.69 18.20
CA GLU A 95 3.08 5.95 17.63
C GLU A 95 2.37 6.36 16.33
N LYS A 96 1.85 5.39 15.57
CA LYS A 96 1.31 5.60 14.22
C LYS A 96 -0.21 5.44 14.15
N GLU A 97 -0.79 4.56 14.94
CA GLU A 97 -2.18 4.10 14.83
C GLU A 97 -2.98 4.32 16.13
N LYS A 98 -3.15 5.60 16.50
CA LYS A 98 -3.77 6.01 17.78
C LYS A 98 -5.24 5.59 17.94
N ASN A 99 -5.94 5.38 16.83
CA ASN A 99 -7.38 5.10 16.81
C ASN A 99 -7.69 3.63 16.46
N LEU A 100 -6.68 2.75 16.44
CA LEU A 100 -6.85 1.33 16.13
C LEU A 100 -7.83 0.68 17.10
N ALA A 101 -8.83 -0.01 16.55
CA ALA A 101 -9.79 -0.80 17.30
C ALA A 101 -10.00 -2.17 16.63
N LEU A 102 -10.05 -3.21 17.47
CA LEU A 102 -10.43 -4.56 17.07
C LEU A 102 -11.71 -4.93 17.81
N LEU A 103 -12.80 -5.09 17.06
CA LEU A 103 -14.15 -5.32 17.60
C LEU A 103 -14.62 -6.72 17.24
N LEU A 104 -15.35 -7.35 18.17
CA LEU A 104 -15.96 -8.67 17.99
C LEU A 104 -17.44 -8.57 18.31
N ASP A 105 -18.27 -8.50 17.28
CA ASP A 105 -19.72 -8.35 17.39
C ASP A 105 -20.41 -9.67 17.05
N SER A 106 -21.37 -10.10 17.86
CA SER A 106 -22.20 -11.27 17.51
C SER A 106 -23.09 -10.93 16.33
N VAL A 107 -23.19 -11.83 15.35
CA VAL A 107 -23.99 -11.63 14.14
C VAL A 107 -24.73 -12.91 13.77
N ALA A 108 -25.94 -12.75 13.23
CA ALA A 108 -26.59 -13.84 12.52
C ALA A 108 -25.95 -13.99 11.12
N ASN A 109 -25.79 -15.23 10.67
CA ASN A 109 -25.28 -15.52 9.33
C ASN A 109 -25.86 -16.85 8.83
N ASP A 110 -26.26 -16.85 7.58
CA ASP A 110 -26.82 -17.99 6.85
C ASP A 110 -25.83 -18.57 5.81
N LYS A 111 -24.74 -17.86 5.50
CA LYS A 111 -23.71 -18.35 4.58
C LYS A 111 -22.92 -19.53 5.15
N ALA A 112 -22.59 -20.49 4.29
CA ALA A 112 -21.71 -21.58 4.65
C ALA A 112 -20.28 -21.08 4.89
N ALA A 113 -19.61 -21.67 5.87
CA ALA A 113 -18.19 -21.44 6.08
C ALA A 113 -17.33 -22.16 5.03
N LEU A 114 -16.13 -21.65 4.80
CA LEU A 114 -15.10 -22.34 4.01
C LEU A 114 -14.77 -23.71 4.62
N ILE A 115 -14.50 -24.68 3.75
CA ILE A 115 -13.85 -25.92 4.18
C ILE A 115 -12.46 -25.63 4.74
N ALA A 116 -11.99 -26.46 5.67
CA ALA A 116 -10.70 -26.24 6.37
C ALA A 116 -9.53 -26.02 5.39
N LYS A 117 -9.44 -26.81 4.32
CA LYS A 117 -8.40 -26.65 3.30
C LYS A 117 -8.42 -25.25 2.66
N SER A 118 -9.58 -24.76 2.24
CA SER A 118 -9.70 -23.44 1.61
C SER A 118 -9.43 -22.32 2.61
N ARG A 119 -9.94 -22.45 3.85
CA ARG A 119 -9.66 -21.53 4.96
C ARG A 119 -8.15 -21.42 5.20
N ASP A 120 -7.46 -22.53 5.39
CA ASP A 120 -6.05 -22.56 5.75
C ASP A 120 -5.18 -22.06 4.61
N THR A 121 -5.48 -22.45 3.37
CA THR A 121 -4.79 -21.93 2.18
C THR A 121 -4.94 -20.43 2.07
N PHE A 122 -6.15 -19.88 2.21
CA PHE A 122 -6.39 -18.44 2.13
C PHE A 122 -5.66 -17.67 3.24
N ILE A 123 -5.84 -18.08 4.50
CA ILE A 123 -5.20 -17.42 5.65
C ILE A 123 -3.68 -17.43 5.49
N ARG A 124 -3.08 -18.58 5.15
CA ARG A 124 -1.63 -18.69 4.99
C ARG A 124 -1.13 -17.88 3.80
N LEU A 125 -1.83 -17.92 2.66
CA LEU A 125 -1.50 -17.11 1.49
C LEU A 125 -1.51 -15.62 1.85
N LEU A 126 -2.62 -15.09 2.35
CA LEU A 126 -2.74 -13.67 2.66
C LEU A 126 -1.79 -13.25 3.80
N ASN A 127 -1.51 -14.12 4.77
CA ASN A 127 -0.52 -13.84 5.83
C ASN A 127 0.92 -13.84 5.29
N ALA A 128 1.27 -14.73 4.37
CA ALA A 128 2.60 -14.82 3.77
C ALA A 128 2.85 -13.78 2.65
N THR A 129 1.78 -13.25 2.02
CA THR A 129 1.91 -12.24 0.97
C THR A 129 2.72 -11.04 1.49
N PRO A 130 3.81 -10.64 0.81
CA PRO A 130 4.62 -9.51 1.26
C PRO A 130 3.78 -8.22 1.27
N ASN A 131 4.15 -7.26 2.10
CA ASN A 131 3.46 -5.96 2.16
C ASN A 131 4.38 -4.89 2.74
N GLY A 132 4.29 -3.67 2.23
CA GLY A 132 5.10 -2.54 2.64
C GLY A 132 6.36 -2.38 1.78
N VAL A 133 7.41 -1.82 2.39
CA VAL A 133 8.72 -1.63 1.76
C VAL A 133 9.39 -2.98 1.56
N ILE A 134 9.81 -3.27 0.32
CA ILE A 134 10.62 -4.44 -0.03
C ILE A 134 12.11 -4.08 -0.01
N ARG A 135 12.45 -2.91 -0.57
CA ARG A 135 13.83 -2.44 -0.67
C ARG A 135 13.88 -0.92 -0.64
N ASN A 136 14.82 -0.37 0.13
CA ASN A 136 15.19 1.04 0.06
C ASN A 136 16.31 1.23 -0.96
N SER A 137 16.36 2.42 -1.56
CA SER A 137 17.39 2.76 -2.54
C SER A 137 18.73 3.05 -1.86
N ASP A 138 19.80 2.46 -2.39
CA ASP A 138 21.18 2.79 -1.98
C ASP A 138 21.69 4.06 -2.65
N VAL A 139 21.17 4.39 -3.85
CA VAL A 139 21.57 5.57 -4.61
C VAL A 139 20.85 6.83 -4.13
N ALA A 140 19.64 6.68 -3.58
CA ALA A 140 18.83 7.78 -3.05
C ALA A 140 18.48 7.56 -1.58
N LYS A 141 19.28 8.14 -0.68
CA LYS A 141 19.13 7.98 0.77
C LYS A 141 17.71 8.37 1.23
N GLY A 142 17.06 7.46 1.95
CA GLY A 142 15.72 7.67 2.50
C GLY A 142 14.57 7.45 1.50
N VAL A 143 14.87 7.01 0.28
CA VAL A 143 13.88 6.73 -0.76
C VAL A 143 13.59 5.24 -0.81
N VAL A 144 12.31 4.88 -0.85
CA VAL A 144 11.88 3.50 -1.13
C VAL A 144 12.12 3.19 -2.60
N GLU A 145 12.83 2.11 -2.88
CA GLU A 145 13.07 1.67 -4.25
C GLU A 145 11.96 0.75 -4.74
N THR A 146 11.56 -0.24 -3.94
CA THR A 146 10.52 -1.22 -4.29
C THR A 146 9.57 -1.43 -3.10
N SER A 147 8.27 -1.46 -3.37
CA SER A 147 7.23 -1.78 -2.38
C SER A 147 6.05 -2.52 -3.00
N LEU A 148 5.19 -3.10 -2.16
CA LEU A 148 3.81 -3.39 -2.54
C LEU A 148 2.83 -3.11 -1.41
N ASN A 149 1.57 -2.88 -1.78
CA ASN A 149 0.45 -2.73 -0.84
C ASN A 149 -0.64 -3.75 -1.17
N VAL A 150 -1.02 -4.57 -0.19
CA VAL A 150 -2.21 -5.43 -0.24
C VAL A 150 -3.43 -4.55 0.05
N GLY A 151 -3.94 -3.89 -0.99
CA GLY A 151 -4.88 -2.78 -0.85
C GLY A 151 -6.34 -3.19 -0.75
N VAL A 152 -6.75 -4.26 -1.44
CA VAL A 152 -8.14 -4.75 -1.39
C VAL A 152 -8.14 -6.26 -1.30
N VAL A 153 -8.93 -6.81 -0.38
CA VAL A 153 -9.28 -8.23 -0.34
C VAL A 153 -10.79 -8.32 -0.42
N THR A 154 -11.29 -9.12 -1.35
CA THR A 154 -12.73 -9.34 -1.54
C THR A 154 -13.00 -10.83 -1.59
N MET A 155 -13.94 -11.30 -0.77
CA MET A 155 -14.46 -12.65 -0.82
C MET A 155 -15.87 -12.64 -1.40
N THR A 156 -16.10 -13.55 -2.34
CA THR A 156 -17.43 -13.87 -2.87
C THR A 156 -17.76 -15.33 -2.52
N ASP A 157 -18.96 -15.79 -2.88
CA ASP A 157 -19.38 -17.15 -2.54
C ASP A 157 -18.49 -18.24 -3.16
N ASN A 158 -17.79 -17.94 -4.27
CA ASN A 158 -16.98 -18.92 -5.01
C ASN A 158 -15.51 -18.54 -5.16
N ASN A 159 -15.09 -17.32 -4.79
CA ASN A 159 -13.72 -16.88 -4.97
C ASN A 159 -13.25 -15.97 -3.82
N VAL A 160 -11.93 -15.83 -3.73
CA VAL A 160 -11.30 -14.74 -2.97
C VAL A 160 -10.29 -14.08 -3.88
N GLU A 161 -10.33 -12.75 -3.95
CA GLU A 161 -9.40 -11.94 -4.71
C GLU A 161 -8.55 -11.08 -3.77
N ILE A 162 -7.23 -11.12 -3.97
CA ILE A 162 -6.26 -10.31 -3.23
C ILE A 162 -5.63 -9.33 -4.23
N HIS A 163 -6.06 -8.07 -4.19
CA HIS A 163 -5.58 -7.02 -5.07
C HIS A 163 -4.41 -6.27 -4.43
N CYS A 164 -3.24 -6.39 -5.05
CA CYS A 164 -2.03 -5.69 -4.63
C CYS A 164 -1.59 -4.66 -5.67
N LEU A 165 -0.91 -3.60 -5.22
CA LEU A 165 -0.22 -2.66 -6.11
C LEU A 165 1.27 -2.66 -5.82
N ILE A 166 2.06 -3.09 -6.80
CA ILE A 166 3.53 -3.11 -6.77
C ILE A 166 4.05 -1.77 -7.32
N ARG A 167 5.09 -1.23 -6.71
CA ARG A 167 5.79 -0.04 -7.17
C ARG A 167 7.28 -0.27 -7.11
N SER A 168 7.99 0.20 -8.13
CA SER A 168 9.45 0.23 -8.11
C SER A 168 9.99 1.39 -8.94
N LEU A 169 11.12 1.96 -8.51
CA LEU A 169 11.90 2.91 -9.31
C LEU A 169 12.58 2.23 -10.50
N ILE A 170 12.88 0.93 -10.35
CA ILE A 170 13.53 0.10 -11.36
C ILE A 170 12.62 -1.06 -11.78
N ASP A 171 12.51 -1.33 -13.08
CA ASP A 171 11.59 -2.35 -13.57
C ASP A 171 11.95 -3.77 -13.08
N SER A 172 13.24 -4.07 -12.94
CA SER A 172 13.70 -5.36 -12.39
C SER A 172 13.23 -5.60 -10.95
N GLY A 173 13.10 -4.57 -10.13
CA GLY A 173 12.55 -4.67 -8.77
C GLY A 173 11.05 -4.98 -8.76
N LYS A 174 10.30 -4.43 -9.73
CA LYS A 174 8.88 -4.76 -9.94
C LYS A 174 8.72 -6.21 -10.38
N ASP A 175 9.53 -6.66 -11.34
CA ASP A 175 9.51 -8.02 -11.86
C ASP A 175 9.87 -9.05 -10.77
N TYR A 176 10.81 -8.72 -9.89
CA TYR A 176 11.13 -9.54 -8.72
C TYR A 176 9.91 -9.75 -7.80
N VAL A 177 9.17 -8.67 -7.48
CA VAL A 177 7.96 -8.80 -6.64
C VAL A 177 6.86 -9.58 -7.36
N VAL A 178 6.69 -9.40 -8.67
CA VAL A 178 5.76 -10.23 -9.47
C VAL A 178 6.14 -11.71 -9.39
N SER A 179 7.43 -12.04 -9.56
CA SER A 179 7.95 -13.41 -9.43
C SER A 179 7.74 -14.00 -8.03
N MET A 180 7.91 -13.19 -6.99
CA MET A 180 7.64 -13.58 -5.60
C MET A 180 6.16 -13.93 -5.38
N LEU A 181 5.24 -13.09 -5.88
CA LEU A 181 3.79 -13.33 -5.77
C LEU A 181 3.33 -14.52 -6.61
N ASP A 182 3.92 -14.73 -7.80
CA ASP A 182 3.65 -15.90 -8.64
C ASP A 182 4.11 -17.19 -7.96
N SER A 183 5.29 -17.17 -7.35
CA SER A 183 5.83 -18.31 -6.58
C SER A 183 4.92 -18.65 -5.39
N LEU A 184 4.48 -17.64 -4.64
CA LEU A 184 3.57 -17.84 -3.50
C LEU A 184 2.18 -18.33 -3.96
N GLY A 185 1.66 -17.76 -5.05
CA GLY A 185 0.40 -18.20 -5.65
C GLY A 185 0.46 -19.68 -6.05
N LYS A 186 1.54 -20.12 -6.71
CA LYS A 186 1.76 -21.53 -7.07
C LYS A 186 1.79 -22.45 -5.85
N LEU A 187 2.46 -22.07 -4.77
CA LEU A 187 2.47 -22.83 -3.52
C LEU A 187 1.07 -22.95 -2.90
N ALA A 188 0.25 -21.90 -3.00
CA ALA A 188 -1.12 -21.90 -2.50
C ALA A 188 -2.13 -22.57 -3.45
N GLY A 189 -1.73 -22.92 -4.69
CA GLY A 189 -2.67 -23.35 -5.73
C GLY A 189 -3.60 -22.22 -6.22
N ALA A 190 -3.19 -20.96 -6.04
CA ALA A 190 -3.91 -19.78 -6.50
C ALA A 190 -3.41 -19.31 -7.88
N LYS A 191 -4.27 -18.62 -8.62
CA LYS A 191 -3.91 -17.95 -9.87
C LYS A 191 -3.40 -16.55 -9.57
N THR A 192 -2.23 -16.20 -10.10
CA THR A 192 -1.66 -14.85 -10.04
C THR A 192 -1.72 -14.21 -11.43
N GLU A 193 -2.11 -12.93 -11.50
CA GLU A 193 -2.15 -12.19 -12.77
C GLU A 193 -1.64 -10.75 -12.58
N ALA A 194 -0.56 -10.39 -13.27
CA ALA A 194 -0.04 -9.03 -13.29
C ALA A 194 -0.71 -8.23 -14.42
N LYS A 195 -1.26 -7.06 -14.10
CA LYS A 195 -1.97 -6.17 -15.04
C LYS A 195 -1.63 -4.70 -14.79
N GLY A 196 -1.75 -3.88 -15.84
CA GLY A 196 -1.60 -2.43 -15.73
C GLY A 196 -0.18 -1.97 -15.41
N ALA A 197 0.83 -2.70 -15.91
CA ALA A 197 2.23 -2.33 -15.72
C ALA A 197 2.54 -1.00 -16.43
N TYR A 198 3.20 -0.10 -15.70
CA TYR A 198 3.84 1.09 -16.25
C TYR A 198 5.33 1.09 -15.84
N PRO A 199 6.21 1.66 -16.68
CA PRO A 199 7.64 1.74 -16.39
C PRO A 199 7.91 2.74 -15.25
N GLY A 200 8.97 2.48 -14.49
CA GLY A 200 9.53 3.46 -13.57
C GLY A 200 10.21 4.62 -14.30
N TRP A 201 10.51 5.69 -13.57
CA TRP A 201 11.42 6.75 -14.02
C TRP A 201 12.63 6.75 -13.09
N GLN A 202 13.68 6.07 -13.53
CA GLN A 202 14.91 5.97 -12.74
C GLN A 202 15.61 7.34 -12.70
N PRO A 203 16.04 7.82 -11.51
CA PRO A 203 16.73 9.09 -11.36
C PRO A 203 18.13 9.04 -11.99
N ASP A 204 18.53 10.13 -12.63
CA ASP A 204 19.88 10.38 -13.12
C ASP A 204 20.50 11.57 -12.38
N ALA A 205 21.55 11.30 -11.59
CA ALA A 205 22.23 12.33 -10.81
C ALA A 205 23.05 13.31 -11.67
N ASN A 206 23.32 12.96 -12.93
CA ASN A 206 24.11 13.77 -13.86
C ASN A 206 23.24 14.47 -14.92
N SER A 207 21.91 14.45 -14.77
CA SER A 207 20.96 15.06 -15.70
C SER A 207 21.26 16.56 -15.93
N PRO A 208 21.62 16.98 -17.16
CA PRO A 208 21.86 18.39 -17.46
C PRO A 208 20.68 19.30 -17.14
N VAL A 209 19.45 18.90 -17.48
CA VAL A 209 18.24 19.71 -17.21
C VAL A 209 17.96 19.81 -15.72
N MET A 210 18.26 18.77 -14.92
CA MET A 210 18.14 18.82 -13.46
C MET A 210 19.09 19.86 -12.86
N HIS A 211 20.34 19.90 -13.33
CA HIS A 211 21.31 20.91 -12.90
C HIS A 211 20.85 22.33 -13.27
N LEU A 212 20.37 22.53 -14.50
CA LEU A 212 19.82 23.81 -14.95
C LEU A 212 18.66 24.27 -14.07
N VAL A 213 17.73 23.36 -13.72
CA VAL A 213 16.61 23.64 -12.82
C VAL A 213 17.09 24.06 -11.44
N ARG A 214 18.05 23.32 -10.87
CA ARG A 214 18.62 23.60 -9.55
C ARG A 214 19.24 24.99 -9.48
N GLU A 215 20.07 25.34 -10.45
CA GLU A 215 20.78 26.62 -10.51
C GLU A 215 19.83 27.79 -10.74
N THR A 216 18.88 27.63 -11.67
CA THR A 216 17.86 28.66 -11.95
C THR A 216 16.98 28.91 -10.72
N TYR A 217 16.56 27.86 -10.02
CA TYR A 217 15.77 27.99 -8.80
C TYR A 217 16.54 28.72 -7.69
N GLN A 218 17.83 28.38 -7.50
CA GLN A 218 18.70 29.05 -6.54
C GLN A 218 18.86 30.54 -6.86
N ARG A 219 19.05 30.89 -8.14
CA ARG A 219 19.19 32.28 -8.59
C ARG A 219 17.90 33.08 -8.37
N LEU A 220 16.75 32.52 -8.73
CA LEU A 220 15.46 33.23 -8.67
C LEU A 220 14.93 33.40 -7.23
N PHE A 221 15.12 32.39 -6.38
CA PHE A 221 14.45 32.34 -5.07
C PHE A 221 15.42 32.36 -3.88
N ASN A 222 16.72 32.46 -4.15
CA ASN A 222 17.79 32.40 -3.15
C ASN A 222 17.67 31.18 -2.21
N LYS A 223 17.24 30.05 -2.76
CA LYS A 223 16.98 28.80 -2.04
C LYS A 223 17.37 27.61 -2.90
N THR A 224 17.97 26.60 -2.29
CA THR A 224 18.23 25.35 -3.00
C THR A 224 16.92 24.56 -3.08
N PRO A 225 16.47 24.12 -4.27
CA PRO A 225 15.28 23.30 -4.36
C PRO A 225 15.54 21.92 -3.76
N ASN A 226 14.50 21.33 -3.19
CA ASN A 226 14.54 19.94 -2.76
C ASN A 226 14.40 19.04 -3.99
N ILE A 227 15.53 18.50 -4.48
CA ILE A 227 15.50 17.45 -5.50
C ILE A 227 15.02 16.17 -4.83
N GLN A 228 13.90 15.64 -5.29
CA GLN A 228 13.23 14.51 -4.66
C GLN A 228 12.86 13.45 -5.70
N ILE A 229 12.80 12.22 -5.22
CA ILE A 229 12.22 11.09 -5.93
C ILE A 229 10.92 10.75 -5.20
N ILE A 230 9.81 10.77 -5.92
CA ILE A 230 8.53 10.36 -5.37
C ILE A 230 8.34 8.86 -5.63
N HIS A 231 7.99 8.11 -4.59
CA HIS A 231 7.60 6.71 -4.74
C HIS A 231 6.15 6.58 -5.24
N ALA A 232 5.87 7.15 -6.40
CA ALA A 232 4.56 7.18 -7.04
C ALA A 232 4.71 7.05 -8.57
N GLY A 233 3.58 6.90 -9.28
CA GLY A 233 3.60 6.89 -10.74
C GLY A 233 3.57 8.31 -11.28
N LEU A 234 4.50 8.62 -12.20
CA LEU A 234 4.49 9.83 -13.03
C LEU A 234 4.56 9.41 -14.51
N GLU A 235 3.94 10.19 -15.39
CA GLU A 235 3.97 9.96 -16.83
C GLU A 235 5.38 10.03 -17.42
N CYS A 236 6.35 10.66 -16.73
CA CYS A 236 7.76 10.68 -17.12
C CYS A 236 8.33 9.27 -17.35
N GLY A 237 7.90 8.27 -16.58
CA GLY A 237 8.30 6.88 -16.82
C GLY A 237 7.80 6.38 -18.18
N LEU A 238 6.55 6.69 -18.52
CA LEU A 238 5.95 6.33 -19.81
C LEU A 238 6.64 7.02 -20.98
N PHE A 239 7.09 8.28 -20.82
CA PHE A 239 7.82 9.02 -21.85
C PHE A 239 9.25 8.50 -22.05
N LYS A 240 9.92 8.04 -20.99
CA LYS A 240 11.28 7.51 -21.10
C LYS A 240 11.36 6.24 -21.98
N LYS A 241 10.28 5.47 -22.05
CA LYS A 241 10.23 4.23 -22.85
C LYS A 241 10.41 4.47 -24.37
N PRO A 242 9.61 5.31 -25.05
CA PRO A 242 9.86 5.66 -26.45
C PRO A 242 11.01 6.64 -26.65
N TYR A 243 11.42 7.40 -25.60
CA TYR A 243 12.47 8.40 -25.68
C TYR A 243 13.57 8.17 -24.62
N PRO A 244 14.38 7.10 -24.74
CA PRO A 244 15.36 6.72 -23.72
C PRO A 244 16.44 7.78 -23.49
N GLU A 245 16.81 8.52 -24.53
CA GLU A 245 17.82 9.59 -24.45
C GLU A 245 17.25 10.94 -24.01
N MET A 246 15.93 11.07 -23.84
CA MET A 246 15.32 12.34 -23.42
C MET A 246 15.65 12.62 -21.96
N ASP A 247 16.35 13.73 -21.73
CA ASP A 247 16.56 14.27 -20.39
C ASP A 247 15.31 15.01 -19.91
N MET A 248 14.89 14.76 -18.68
CA MET A 248 13.58 15.18 -18.16
C MET A 248 13.65 15.62 -16.71
N VAL A 249 12.77 16.55 -16.35
CA VAL A 249 12.50 16.97 -14.98
C VAL A 249 10.99 17.11 -14.79
N SER A 250 10.50 16.92 -13.57
CA SER A 250 9.13 17.23 -13.17
C SER A 250 9.16 18.32 -12.11
N ILE A 251 8.44 19.41 -12.34
CA ILE A 251 8.29 20.54 -11.44
C ILE A 251 6.82 20.97 -11.41
N GLY A 252 6.37 21.58 -10.31
CA GLY A 252 4.99 22.05 -10.19
C GLY A 252 4.75 22.91 -8.95
N PRO A 253 3.57 23.54 -8.85
CA PRO A 253 3.16 24.26 -7.66
C PRO A 253 2.83 23.31 -6.50
N THR A 254 2.66 23.86 -5.31
CA THR A 254 2.21 23.10 -4.14
C THR A 254 0.72 22.82 -4.24
N ILE A 255 0.37 21.52 -4.28
CA ILE A 255 -1.00 21.00 -4.25
C ILE A 255 -1.12 20.08 -3.04
N THR A 256 -2.20 20.21 -2.28
CA THR A 256 -2.52 19.36 -1.11
C THR A 256 -3.85 18.66 -1.31
N GLY A 257 -3.97 17.44 -0.79
CA GLY A 257 -5.17 16.61 -0.93
C GLY A 257 -5.56 16.24 -2.38
N PRO A 258 -4.61 16.01 -3.32
CA PRO A 258 -4.99 15.68 -4.69
C PRO A 258 -5.87 14.42 -4.73
N HIS A 259 -6.84 14.39 -5.64
CA HIS A 259 -7.82 13.30 -5.79
C HIS A 259 -8.81 13.15 -4.63
N SER A 260 -8.98 14.19 -3.82
CA SER A 260 -9.98 14.23 -2.75
C SER A 260 -10.85 15.49 -2.86
N PRO A 261 -12.05 15.51 -2.24
CA PRO A 261 -12.83 16.74 -2.12
C PRO A 261 -12.09 17.89 -1.42
N ASP A 262 -11.02 17.58 -0.67
CA ASP A 262 -10.16 18.54 0.02
C ASP A 262 -8.99 19.05 -0.84
N GLU A 263 -9.01 18.79 -2.16
CA GLU A 263 -7.96 19.21 -3.08
C GLU A 263 -7.82 20.74 -3.15
N GLN A 264 -6.61 21.25 -2.88
CA GLN A 264 -6.30 22.67 -2.83
C GLN A 264 -4.96 22.97 -3.51
N VAL A 265 -4.88 24.12 -4.18
CA VAL A 265 -3.63 24.64 -4.78
C VAL A 265 -3.21 25.94 -4.11
N HIS A 266 -1.93 26.05 -3.74
CA HIS A 266 -1.40 27.23 -3.09
C HIS A 266 -1.07 28.33 -4.11
N ILE A 267 -1.92 29.35 -4.20
CA ILE A 267 -1.87 30.42 -5.23
C ILE A 267 -0.47 31.04 -5.38
N LYS A 268 0.19 31.39 -4.28
CA LYS A 268 1.54 32.00 -4.34
C LYS A 268 2.58 31.06 -4.98
N SER A 269 2.47 29.75 -4.76
CA SER A 269 3.38 28.78 -5.37
C SER A 269 3.18 28.64 -6.88
N VAL A 270 1.97 28.91 -7.40
CA VAL A 270 1.70 28.95 -8.85
C VAL A 270 2.50 30.08 -9.51
N GLY A 271 2.57 31.25 -8.88
CA GLY A 271 3.40 32.37 -9.34
C GLY A 271 4.89 32.00 -9.41
N HIS A 272 5.43 31.37 -8.35
CA HIS A 272 6.82 30.90 -8.35
C HIS A 272 7.07 29.86 -9.45
N TYR A 273 6.16 28.89 -9.61
CA TYR A 273 6.24 27.89 -10.67
C TYR A 273 6.32 28.54 -12.06
N TRP A 274 5.46 29.53 -12.33
CA TRP A 274 5.45 30.23 -13.61
C TRP A 274 6.75 31.01 -13.89
N THR A 275 7.27 31.72 -12.88
CA THR A 275 8.56 32.40 -12.99
C THR A 275 9.69 31.42 -13.28
N LEU A 276 9.74 30.28 -12.59
CA LEU A 276 10.74 29.25 -12.83
C LEU A 276 10.63 28.67 -14.24
N LEU A 277 9.44 28.26 -14.65
CA LEU A 277 9.21 27.65 -15.96
C LEU A 277 9.65 28.58 -17.10
N THR A 278 9.21 29.84 -17.05
CA THR A 278 9.53 30.81 -18.11
C THR A 278 11.00 31.18 -18.15
N GLU A 279 11.69 31.17 -17.01
CA GLU A 279 13.13 31.39 -16.97
C GLU A 279 13.90 30.18 -17.51
N LEU A 280 13.52 28.96 -17.12
CA LEU A 280 14.15 27.74 -17.63
C LEU A 280 14.09 27.67 -19.15
N LEU A 281 12.95 28.00 -19.75
CA LEU A 281 12.79 28.00 -21.21
C LEU A 281 13.74 28.97 -21.93
N LYS A 282 14.19 30.05 -21.28
CA LYS A 282 15.17 30.99 -21.85
C LYS A 282 16.61 30.51 -21.70
N GLU A 283 16.89 29.78 -20.62
CA GLU A 283 18.24 29.35 -20.23
C GLU A 283 18.64 28.00 -20.85
N ILE A 284 17.76 27.35 -21.64
CA ILE A 284 18.10 26.11 -22.33
C ILE A 284 19.31 26.37 -23.26
N PRO A 285 20.42 25.61 -23.12
CA PRO A 285 21.62 25.85 -23.90
C PRO A 285 21.43 25.55 -25.39
N ALA A 286 22.24 26.18 -26.23
CA ALA A 286 22.36 25.82 -27.63
C ALA A 286 22.89 24.37 -27.76
N LYS A 287 22.43 23.66 -28.78
CA LYS A 287 22.92 22.31 -29.12
C LYS A 287 24.30 22.35 -29.76
#